data_AF-A0A2V3W7Z9-F1
#
_entry.id   AF-A0A2V3W7Z9-F1
#
_cell.length_a   1.000
_cell.length_b   1.000
_cell.length_c   1.000
_cell.angle_alpha   90.00
_cell.angle_beta   90.00
_cell.angle_gamma   90.00
#
_symmetry.space_group_name_H-M   'P 1'
#
loop_
_entity.id
_entity.type
_entity.pdbx_description
1 polymer ?
#
loop_
_entity_poly.entity_id
_entity_poly.type
_entity_poly.pdbx_seq_one_letter_code
_entity_poly.pdbx_strand_id
1 'polypeptide(L)' 'MRLIMTIIWALLIGGALAYVLASMAGEPFNVTQSLAFSISMIIGIVLLDGVLHVSQRD' A
#
# COMPACT_ATOMS: atom_id res chain seq x y z
N MET A 1 8.40 16.01 -2.08
CA MET A 1 9.26 14.85 -2.42
C MET A 1 8.90 13.59 -1.64
N ARG A 2 8.66 13.68 -0.31
CA ARG A 2 8.24 12.52 0.52
C ARG A 2 7.01 11.79 -0.02
N LEU A 3 5.91 12.51 -0.27
CA LEU A 3 4.62 11.92 -0.68
C LEU A 3 4.67 11.19 -2.04
N ILE A 4 5.36 11.76 -3.04
CA ILE A 4 5.53 11.13 -4.36
C ILE A 4 6.31 9.81 -4.21
N MET A 5 7.38 9.80 -3.41
CA MET A 5 8.11 8.57 -3.11
C MET A 5 7.24 7.56 -2.35
N THR A 6 6.43 8.00 -1.37
CA THR A 6 5.51 7.12 -0.65
C THR A 6 4.53 6.44 -1.60
N ILE A 7 3.99 7.16 -2.57
CA ILE A 7 3.06 6.61 -3.58
C ILE A 7 3.77 5.59 -4.47
N ILE A 8 4.96 5.91 -4.99
CA ILE A 8 5.75 5.00 -5.84
C ILE A 8 6.09 3.72 -5.08
N TRP A 9 6.57 3.84 -3.85
CA TRP A 9 6.89 2.68 -3.01
C TRP A 9 5.66 1.86 -2.65
N ALA A 10 4.54 2.51 -2.34
CA ALA A 10 3.30 1.81 -2.04
C ALA A 10 2.76 1.03 -3.24
N LEU A 11 2.89 1.56 -4.47
CA LEU A 11 2.54 0.84 -5.69
C LEU A 11 3.47 -0.36 -5.97
N LEU A 12 4.78 -0.18 -5.82
CA LEU A 12 5.76 -1.24 -6.02
C LEU A 12 5.58 -2.37 -5.01
N ILE A 13 5.49 -2.03 -3.73
CA ILE A 13 5.34 -3.00 -2.64
C ILE A 13 3.94 -3.63 -2.70
N GLY A 14 2.89 -2.84 -2.92
CA GLY A 14 1.52 -3.34 -3.06
C GLY A 14 1.39 -4.31 -4.22
N GLY A 15 2.00 -4.01 -5.36
CA GLY A 15 2.06 -4.90 -6.52
C GLY A 15 2.82 -6.20 -6.24
N ALA A 16 3.99 -6.11 -5.63
CA ALA A 16 4.77 -7.29 -5.24
C ALA A 16 4.02 -8.19 -4.27
N LEU A 17 3.36 -7.62 -3.26
CA LEU A 17 2.54 -8.37 -2.30
C LEU A 17 1.32 -8.99 -2.96
N ALA A 18 0.60 -8.26 -3.81
CA ALA A 18 -0.54 -8.79 -4.54
C ALA A 18 -0.14 -9.96 -5.46
N TYR A 19 1.04 -9.89 -6.09
CA TYR A 19 1.59 -10.99 -6.85
C TYR A 19 1.89 -12.23 -6.00
N VAL A 20 2.54 -12.04 -4.84
CA VAL A 20 2.82 -13.14 -3.91
C VAL A 20 1.52 -13.76 -3.42
N LEU A 21 0.53 -12.95 -3.03
CA LEU A 21 -0.78 -13.43 -2.55
C LEU A 21 -1.52 -14.22 -3.63
N ALA A 22 -1.55 -13.72 -4.87
CA ALA A 22 -2.12 -14.45 -5.99
C ALA A 22 -1.40 -15.79 -6.22
N SER A 23 -0.06 -15.79 -6.15
CA SER A 23 0.76 -17.00 -6.28
C SER A 23 0.52 -18.01 -5.16
N MET A 24 0.23 -17.56 -3.92
CA MET A 24 -0.11 -18.46 -2.81
C MET A 24 -1.53 -19.01 -2.93
N ALA A 25 -2.46 -18.21 -3.48
CA ALA A 25 -3.82 -18.63 -3.74
C ALA A 25 -3.95 -19.57 -4.95
N GLY A 26 -2.92 -19.65 -5.80
CA GLY A 26 -2.98 -20.38 -7.07
C GLY A 26 -3.86 -19.69 -8.12
N GLU A 27 -4.20 -18.42 -7.90
CA GLU A 27 -5.06 -17.60 -8.76
C GLU A 27 -4.24 -16.76 -9.75
N PRO A 28 -4.76 -16.47 -10.95
CA PRO A 28 -4.09 -15.59 -11.90
C PRO A 28 -3.96 -14.16 -11.35
N PHE A 29 -2.82 -13.54 -11.60
CA PHE A 29 -2.56 -12.17 -11.14
C PHE A 29 -3.52 -11.18 -11.81
N ASN A 30 -4.29 -10.47 -10.97
CA ASN A 30 -5.25 -9.47 -11.41
C ASN A 30 -4.76 -8.05 -11.10
N VAL A 31 -4.47 -7.29 -12.16
CA VAL A 31 -3.95 -5.92 -12.06
C VAL A 31 -4.94 -4.98 -11.36
N THR A 32 -6.24 -5.15 -11.58
CA THR A 32 -7.28 -4.32 -10.96
C THR A 32 -7.32 -4.52 -9.44
N GLN A 33 -7.24 -5.78 -8.98
CA GLN A 33 -7.18 -6.10 -7.56
C GLN A 33 -5.87 -5.62 -6.92
N SER A 34 -4.74 -5.79 -7.62
CA SER A 34 -3.44 -5.29 -7.19
C SER A 34 -3.42 -3.77 -7.04
N LEU A 35 -4.09 -3.04 -7.95
CA LEU A 35 -4.18 -1.58 -7.89
C LEU A 35 -5.06 -1.14 -6.72
N ALA A 36 -6.21 -1.79 -6.53
CA ALA A 36 -7.08 -1.53 -5.38
C ALA A 36 -6.36 -1.78 -4.04
N PHE A 37 -5.58 -2.86 -3.94
CA PHE A 37 -4.75 -3.17 -2.77
C PHE A 37 -3.66 -2.13 -2.53
N SER A 38 -3.02 -1.64 -3.60
CA SER A 38 -2.00 -0.60 -3.47
C SER A 38 -2.60 0.73 -2.99
N ILE A 39 -3.81 1.09 -3.46
CA ILE A 39 -4.54 2.28 -3.02
C ILE A 39 -4.91 2.18 -1.54
N SER A 40 -5.41 1.02 -1.08
CA SER A 40 -5.74 0.84 0.35
C SER A 40 -4.50 0.94 1.24
N MET A 41 -3.34 0.45 0.78
CA MET A 41 -2.05 0.65 1.44
C MET A 41 -1.67 2.13 1.55
N ILE A 42 -1.82 2.91 0.48
CA ILE A 42 -1.55 4.36 0.51
C ILE A 42 -2.42 5.06 1.56
N ILE A 43 -3.72 4.75 1.59
CA ILE A 43 -4.66 5.32 2.57
C ILE A 43 -4.22 4.94 3.98
N GLY A 44 -3.87 3.67 4.22
CA GLY A 44 -3.40 3.19 5.51
C GLY A 44 -2.13 3.93 6.00
N ILE A 45 -1.16 4.13 5.11
CA ILE A 45 0.09 4.85 5.44
C ILE A 45 -0.20 6.33 5.75
N VAL A 46 -1.06 7.00 4.99
CA VAL A 46 -1.40 8.42 5.22
C VAL A 46 -2.15 8.60 6.54
N LEU A 47 -3.08 7.69 6.86
CA LEU A 47 -3.80 7.71 8.14
C LEU A 47 -2.85 7.43 9.30
N LEU A 48 -1.96 6.44 9.17
CA LEU A 48 -0.96 6.14 10.19
C LEU A 48 -0.02 7.33 10.44
N ASP A 49 0.43 8.01 9.38
CA ASP A 49 1.25 9.23 9.50
C ASP A 49 0.48 10.30 10.31
N GLY A 50 -0.80 10.51 10.02
CA GLY A 50 -1.66 11.44 10.77
C GLY A 50 -1.80 11.06 12.25
N VAL A 51 -2.05 9.78 12.55
CA VAL A 51 -2.19 9.28 13.94
C VAL A 51 -0.88 9.41 14.71
N LEU A 52 0.26 9.04 14.10
CA LEU A 52 1.56 9.12 14.74
C LEU A 52 1.93 10.58 15.08
N HIS A 53 1.60 11.53 14.20
CA HIS A 53 1.84 12.96 14.49
C HIS A 53 0.92 13.53 15.57
N VAL A 54 -0.31 13.01 15.71
CA VAL A 54 -1.21 13.38 16.82
C VAL A 54 -0.65 12.84 18.15
N SER A 55 -0.25 11.57 18.21
CA SER A 55 0.24 10.93 19.44
C SER A 55 1.51 11.55 20.03
N GLN A 56 2.29 12.30 19.27
CA GLN A 56 3.53 12.95 19.75
C GLN A 56 3.26 14.34 20.39
N ARG A 57 2.02 14.83 20.37
CA ARG A 57 1.63 16.12 20.94
C ARG A 57 1.00 16.04 22.33
N ASP A 58 0.73 14.84 22.82
CA ASP A 58 0.22 14.53 24.16
C ASP A 58 1.36 14.08 25.09
#